data_AF-A0AAD5TWF5-F1
#
_entry.id   AF-A0AAD5TWF5-F1
#
_cell.length_a   1.000
_cell.length_b   1.000
_cell.length_c   1.000
_cell.angle_alpha   90.00
_cell.angle_beta   90.00
_cell.angle_gamma   90.00
#
_symmetry.space_group_name_H-M   'P 1'
#
loop_
_entity.id
_entity.type
_entity.pdbx_description
1 polymer ?
#
loop_
_entity_poly.entity_id
_entity_poly.type
_entity_poly.pdbx_seq_one_letter_code
_entity_poly.pdbx_strand_id
1 'polypeptide(L)'
;MSHYDSPVPKVISDNPKMMKFRRRVLNSRKMNETPTYRKVKVGGYFLMAFSVVYTVLFADWGDREHCYSGVRRYYYKKRREFFSLSENDKQGTISELIL
;
A
#
# COMPACT_ATOMS: atom_id res chain seq x y z
N MET A 1 -6.53 19.17 21.65
CA MET A 1 -7.74 19.98 21.91
C MET A 1 -8.40 20.27 20.56
N SER A 2 -9.67 19.91 20.36
CA SER A 2 -10.36 20.19 19.09
C SER A 2 -10.76 21.66 19.06
N HIS A 3 -10.73 22.33 17.89
CA HIS A 3 -11.20 23.73 17.71
C HIS A 3 -12.72 23.90 18.03
N TYR A 4 -13.38 22.86 18.51
CA TYR A 4 -14.79 22.86 18.93
C TYR A 4 -14.97 22.84 20.42
N ASP A 5 -13.92 22.49 21.16
CA ASP A 5 -13.91 22.55 22.61
C ASP A 5 -13.64 23.99 23.08
N SER A 6 -13.28 24.89 22.15
CA SER A 6 -13.13 26.32 22.43
C SER A 6 -14.48 27.02 22.51
N PRO A 7 -14.68 27.89 23.53
CA PRO A 7 -15.91 28.64 23.70
C PRO A 7 -16.17 29.52 22.48
N VAL A 8 -17.43 29.53 22.04
CA VAL A 8 -17.87 30.29 20.87
C VAL A 8 -18.02 31.77 21.26
N PRO A 9 -17.49 32.73 20.48
CA PRO A 9 -17.80 34.13 20.68
C PRO A 9 -19.32 34.38 20.65
N LYS A 10 -19.86 35.17 21.60
CA LYS A 10 -21.30 35.42 21.73
C LYS A 10 -21.95 35.94 20.44
N VAL A 11 -21.23 36.79 19.71
CA VAL A 11 -21.63 37.33 18.39
C VAL A 11 -21.97 36.22 17.38
N ILE A 12 -21.32 35.06 17.48
CA ILE A 12 -21.55 33.89 16.61
C ILE A 12 -22.65 33.00 17.18
N SER A 13 -22.76 32.84 18.51
CA SER A 13 -23.82 32.04 19.14
C SER A 13 -25.20 32.62 18.91
N ASP A 14 -25.31 33.94 18.96
CA ASP A 14 -26.58 34.66 18.92
C ASP A 14 -27.14 34.71 17.49
N ASN A 15 -26.31 34.44 16.48
CA ASN A 15 -26.72 34.39 15.08
C ASN A 15 -26.97 32.94 14.61
N PRO A 16 -28.24 32.54 14.37
CA PRO A 16 -28.58 31.18 13.98
C PRO A 16 -28.01 30.79 12.61
N LYS A 17 -27.78 31.74 11.71
CA LYS A 17 -27.17 31.48 10.39
C LYS A 17 -25.69 31.11 10.55
N MET A 18 -24.97 31.79 11.43
CA MET A 18 -23.54 31.52 11.69
C MET A 18 -23.35 30.18 12.40
N MET A 19 -24.22 29.82 13.33
CA MET A 19 -24.20 28.49 13.96
C MET A 19 -24.48 27.36 12.94
N LYS A 20 -25.38 27.60 11.98
CA LYS A 20 -25.64 26.66 10.87
C LYS A 20 -24.43 26.54 9.93
N PHE A 21 -23.77 27.65 9.61
CA PHE A 21 -22.53 27.68 8.82
C PHE A 21 -21.43 26.87 9.51
N ARG A 22 -21.16 27.13 10.80
CA ARG A 22 -20.16 26.40 11.59
C ARG A 22 -20.42 24.89 11.62
N ARG A 23 -21.67 24.46 11.81
CA ARG A 23 -22.04 23.03 11.85
C ARG A 23 -21.84 22.32 10.51
N ARG A 24 -21.89 23.05 9.40
CA ARG A 24 -21.80 22.48 8.05
C ARG A 24 -20.39 22.53 7.49
N VAL A 25 -19.75 23.69 7.60
CA VAL A 25 -18.47 24.01 6.93
C VAL A 25 -17.30 23.75 7.86
N LEU A 26 -17.36 24.29 9.09
CA LEU A 26 -16.28 24.15 10.06
C LEU A 26 -16.33 22.80 10.78
N ASN A 27 -17.18 21.87 10.35
CA ASN A 27 -17.38 20.63 11.07
C ASN A 27 -16.31 19.55 10.77
N SER A 28 -15.08 19.71 11.28
CA SER A 28 -13.98 18.72 11.33
C SER A 28 -14.40 17.27 11.65
N ARG A 29 -15.48 17.01 12.41
CA ARG A 29 -15.97 15.62 12.58
C ARG A 29 -16.37 14.96 11.24
N LYS A 30 -16.81 15.74 10.24
CA LYS A 30 -17.05 15.24 8.88
C LYS A 30 -15.76 15.03 8.07
N MET A 31 -14.63 15.58 8.52
CA MET A 31 -13.30 15.35 7.94
C MET A 31 -12.57 14.16 8.56
N ASN A 32 -13.13 13.53 9.61
CA ASN A 32 -12.57 12.30 10.13
C ASN A 32 -12.79 11.17 9.12
N GLU A 33 -11.69 10.53 8.71
CA GLU A 33 -11.73 9.38 7.82
C GLU A 33 -12.63 8.28 8.40
N THR A 34 -13.64 7.85 7.64
CA THR A 34 -14.45 6.71 8.05
C THR A 34 -13.63 5.42 8.00
N PRO A 35 -13.94 4.40 8.83
CA PRO A 35 -13.23 3.13 8.77
C PRO A 35 -13.25 2.49 7.38
N THR A 36 -14.35 2.65 6.63
CA THR A 36 -14.48 2.19 5.25
C THR A 36 -13.50 2.91 4.32
N TYR A 37 -13.40 4.24 4.44
CA TYR A 37 -12.47 5.03 3.63
C TYR A 37 -11.01 4.62 3.90
N ARG A 38 -10.65 4.34 5.15
CA ARG A 38 -9.32 3.82 5.50
C ARG A 38 -9.01 2.50 4.81
N LYS A 39 -9.97 1.56 4.77
CA LYS A 39 -9.80 0.29 4.06
C LYS A 39 -9.59 0.50 2.56
N VAL A 40 -10.38 1.37 1.94
CA VAL A 40 -10.24 1.71 0.51
C VAL A 40 -8.90 2.37 0.23
N LYS A 41 -8.45 3.29 1.09
CA LYS A 41 -7.16 3.95 0.97
C LYS A 41 -6.00 2.95 1.02
N VAL A 42 -6.01 2.05 1.99
CA VAL A 42 -5.02 0.97 2.10
C VAL A 42 -5.09 0.05 0.87
N GLY A 43 -6.28 -0.38 0.48
CA GLY A 43 -6.49 -1.19 -0.72
C GLY A 43 -5.97 -0.52 -1.99
N GLY A 44 -6.15 0.80 -2.13
CA GLY A 44 -5.62 1.60 -3.23
C GLY A 44 -4.10 1.60 -3.29
N TYR A 45 -3.41 1.74 -2.15
CA TYR A 45 -1.95 1.63 -2.12
C TYR A 45 -1.47 0.22 -2.49
N PHE A 46 -2.14 -0.83 -2.01
CA PHE A 46 -1.83 -2.19 -2.40
C PHE A 46 -2.03 -2.42 -3.90
N LEU A 47 -3.13 -1.95 -4.46
CA LEU A 47 -3.44 -2.09 -5.88
C LEU A 47 -2.45 -1.32 -6.76
N MET A 48 -2.03 -0.13 -6.32
CA MET A 48 -0.98 0.65 -7.00
C MET A 48 0.38 -0.08 -6.97
N ALA A 49 0.80 -0.59 -5.81
CA ALA A 49 2.04 -1.33 -5.71
C ALA A 49 2.00 -2.60 -6.57
N PHE A 50 0.87 -3.33 -6.52
CA PHE A 50 0.66 -4.53 -7.32
C PHE A 50 0.69 -4.24 -8.82
N SER A 51 0.03 -3.18 -9.29
CA SER A 51 0.01 -2.85 -10.72
C SER A 51 1.40 -2.50 -11.25
N VAL A 52 2.22 -1.79 -10.46
CA VAL A 52 3.62 -1.52 -10.81
C VAL A 52 4.42 -2.81 -10.94
N VAL A 53 4.34 -3.69 -9.93
CA VAL A 53 5.05 -4.99 -9.95
C VAL A 53 4.60 -5.85 -11.13
N TYR A 54 3.28 -5.92 -11.36
CA TYR A 54 2.71 -6.66 -12.47
C TYR A 54 3.22 -6.15 -13.82
N THR A 55 3.26 -4.82 -13.99
CA THR A 55 3.71 -4.20 -15.24
C THR A 55 5.18 -4.51 -15.50
N VAL A 56 6.03 -4.32 -14.49
CA VAL A 56 7.48 -4.56 -14.56
C VAL A 56 7.80 -6.03 -14.86
N LEU A 57 7.13 -6.96 -14.17
CA LEU A 57 7.49 -8.38 -14.23
C LEU A 57 6.74 -9.19 -15.29
N PHE A 58 5.48 -8.85 -15.60
CA PHE A 58 4.59 -9.72 -16.35
C PHE A 58 3.94 -9.07 -17.58
N ALA A 59 3.61 -7.78 -17.55
CA ALA A 59 2.93 -7.14 -18.69
C ALA A 59 3.83 -6.97 -19.93
N ASP A 60 5.15 -6.87 -19.72
CA ASP A 60 6.11 -6.74 -20.81
C ASP A 60 6.55 -8.13 -21.30
N TRP A 61 5.74 -8.80 -22.14
CA TRP A 61 6.04 -10.12 -22.73
C TRP A 61 6.94 -10.05 -23.98
N GLY A 62 7.59 -8.92 -24.26
CA GLY A 62 8.49 -8.81 -25.40
C GLY A 62 9.80 -9.57 -25.22
N ASP A 63 10.27 -10.25 -26.27
CA ASP A 63 11.59 -10.90 -26.32
C ASP A 63 12.78 -9.91 -26.35
N ARG A 64 12.51 -8.59 -26.34
CA ARG A 64 13.52 -7.54 -26.45
C ARG A 64 13.99 -7.06 -25.09
N GLU A 65 15.26 -6.70 -25.00
CA GLU A 65 15.85 -6.10 -23.79
C GLU A 65 15.27 -4.69 -23.55
N HIS A 66 14.82 -4.43 -22.34
CA HIS A 66 14.18 -3.18 -21.93
C HIS A 66 14.72 -2.73 -20.55
N CYS A 67 14.41 -1.49 -20.15
CA CYS A 67 14.92 -0.88 -18.91
C CYS A 67 14.58 -1.67 -17.63
N TYR A 68 13.52 -2.48 -17.67
CA TYR A 68 13.10 -3.30 -16.53
C TYR A 68 13.58 -4.77 -16.60
N SER A 69 14.27 -5.19 -17.67
CA SER A 69 14.74 -6.56 -17.82
C SER A 69 15.74 -6.98 -16.72
N GLY A 70 16.52 -6.04 -16.19
CA GLY A 70 17.43 -6.30 -15.07
C GLY A 70 16.69 -6.69 -13.78
N VAL A 71 15.61 -5.97 -13.46
CA VAL A 71 14.74 -6.25 -12.31
C VAL A 71 14.09 -7.63 -12.46
N ARG A 72 13.61 -7.96 -13.66
CA ARG A 72 13.04 -9.27 -13.96
C ARG A 72 14.05 -10.40 -13.82
N ARG A 73 15.28 -10.23 -14.34
CA ARG A 73 16.37 -11.21 -14.19
C ARG A 73 16.70 -11.45 -12.72
N TYR A 74 16.78 -10.38 -11.92
CA TYR A 74 16.99 -10.47 -10.49
C TYR A 74 15.85 -11.24 -9.80
N TYR A 75 14.60 -10.92 -10.12
CA TYR A 75 13.43 -11.63 -9.59
C TYR A 75 13.47 -13.12 -9.92
N TYR A 76 13.75 -13.51 -11.17
CA TYR A 76 13.86 -14.93 -11.53
C TYR A 76 15.05 -15.63 -10.88
N LYS A 77 16.18 -14.94 -10.68
CA LYS A 77 17.31 -15.48 -9.92
C LYS A 77 16.89 -15.77 -8.47
N LYS A 78 16.25 -14.82 -7.79
CA LYS A 78 15.75 -14.99 -6.42
C LYS A 78 14.66 -16.04 -6.29
N ARG A 79 13.71 -16.07 -7.23
CA ARG A 79 12.69 -17.12 -7.29
C ARG A 79 13.34 -18.49 -7.44
N ARG A 80 14.34 -18.64 -8.31
CA ARG A 80 15.08 -19.90 -8.44
C ARG A 80 15.79 -20.25 -7.14
N GLU A 81 16.60 -19.36 -6.59
CA GLU A 81 17.31 -19.59 -5.31
C GLU A 81 16.37 -20.02 -4.18
N PHE A 82 15.17 -19.43 -4.09
CA PHE A 82 14.21 -19.75 -3.03
C PHE A 82 13.49 -21.08 -3.25
N PHE A 83 13.10 -21.39 -4.49
CA PHE A 83 12.33 -22.60 -4.81
C PHE A 83 13.20 -23.79 -5.26
N SER A 84 14.51 -23.61 -5.43
CA SER A 84 15.45 -24.68 -5.73
C SER A 84 16.24 -25.07 -4.49
N LEU A 85 16.47 -26.38 -4.28
CA LEU A 85 17.44 -26.85 -3.28
C LEU A 85 18.82 -26.25 -3.55
N SER A 86 19.53 -25.87 -2.48
CA SER A 86 20.90 -25.42 -2.60
C SER A 86 21.81 -26.58 -3.06
N GLU A 87 22.93 -26.26 -3.70
CA GLU A 87 23.93 -27.26 -4.12
C GLU A 87 24.39 -28.11 -2.93
N ASN A 88 24.46 -27.52 -1.72
CA ASN A 88 24.85 -28.20 -0.49
C ASN A 88 23.80 -29.24 -0.06
N ASP A 89 22.51 -28.92 -0.19
CA ASP A 89 21.43 -29.86 0.16
C ASP A 89 21.39 -31.05 -0.82
N LYS A 90 21.70 -30.80 -2.09
CA LYS A 90 21.77 -31.86 -3.10
C LYS A 90 22.93 -32.82 -2.85
N GLN A 91 24.09 -32.31 -2.41
CA GLN A 91 25.26 -33.14 -2.13
C GLN A 91 25.11 -33.94 -0.82
N GLY A 92 24.55 -33.33 0.23
CA GLY A 92 24.30 -34.02 1.51
C GLY A 92 23.35 -35.21 1.38
N THR A 93 22.34 -35.10 0.52
CA THR A 93 21.37 -36.20 0.28
C THR A 93 21.99 -37.39 -0.43
N ILE A 94 22.99 -37.18 -1.32
CA ILE A 94 23.67 -38.26 -2.05
C ILE A 94 24.66 -38.99 -1.14
N SER A 95 25.33 -38.28 -0.23
CA SER A 95 26.26 -38.89 0.73
C SER A 95 25.58 -39.77 1.78
N GLU A 96 24.34 -39.44 2.19
CA GLU A 96 23.58 -40.28 3.14
C GLU A 96 22.89 -41.49 2.49
N LEU A 97 22.77 -41.53 1.16
CA LEU A 97 22.12 -42.64 0.43
C LEU A 97 23.09 -43.74 -0.02
N ILE A 98 24.40 -43.51 0.10
CA ILE A 98 25.48 -44.44 -0.29
C ILE A 98 26.12 -45.14 0.93
N LEU A 99 25.65 -44.82 2.15
CA LEU A 99 26.03 -45.44 3.42
C LEU A 99 24.91 -46.34 3.93
#